data_AF-A0A5R9FZM9-F1
#
_entry.id   AF-A0A5R9FZM9-F1
#
_cell.length_a   1.000
_cell.length_b   1.000
_cell.length_c   1.000
_cell.angle_alpha   90.00
_cell.angle_beta   90.00
_cell.angle_gamma   90.00
#
_symmetry.space_group_name_H-M   'P 1'
#
loop_
_entity.id
_entity.type
_entity.pdbx_description
1 polymer ?
#
loop_
_entity_poly.entity_id
_entity_poly.type
_entity_poly.pdbx_seq_one_letter_code
_entity_poly.pdbx_strand_id
1 'polypeptide(L)'
;MGHGHGHGQAYGHGHGHAHGHAHPHHHSDHEATDLPAAFDTSVPDEALTPDQHSRRSMLRRAGLLGAGLAAGSVLAQGATIPAYASEGRRRNGGFLWLAGDHHIHTQYSNDGKYRVSDQVRQGARHGLDWMVITDHGNETHAKIGVEKVNPDIREAREAYEDTLVFQGLEWNIPAAEHGTVFVHPGKNEVAVLKEFETSYDGGVKKATDSTPANEALAIAGLNFLAEQVQRRKVKDILMLANHPARKGIDSPHEIRAWRDATGPGRRIAVGMEGAPGHQAAGIEKSVGMGRARGLYDGSPGANSFAGYPLESYRTWGGFDWMTATVGGLWDSLLAEGKPWWITANSDSHNVYTDTAKRGGPESDYLANGKHTDPVYGGKIDLTEGDYWPGQYSRTHVGADGFTYAAVMDGIRAGRVWVDHGQLISGLDVRVSGGSRWATLGGALHVKKGAKVTLTVEVALAGAPNWAGFVPQLARVDVIRGDVTGTVSDKDTFTAPTAKVVKSYEVGKSTGRVRLTYSLGPVDRPLYVRLRGTDGNRSATGLMGAAVDPSGPAIDVVGDADPWSDLWFYSNPVWVLPS
;
A
#
# COMPACT_ATOMS: atom_id res chain seq x y z
N MET A 1 -62.30 30.19 51.88
CA MET A 1 -62.37 29.59 53.24
C MET A 1 -61.06 28.82 53.40
N GLY A 2 -60.03 29.38 54.05
CA GLY A 2 -59.74 29.21 55.49
C GLY A 2 -59.43 27.72 55.74
N HIS A 3 -58.24 27.25 56.10
CA HIS A 3 -57.31 27.55 57.21
C HIS A 3 -55.93 26.96 56.83
N GLY A 4 -54.73 27.41 57.21
CA GLY A 4 -54.30 28.08 58.43
C GLY A 4 -53.82 27.04 59.46
N HIS A 5 -52.50 26.88 59.63
CA HIS A 5 -51.74 26.84 60.91
C HIS A 5 -50.36 26.16 60.74
N GLY A 6 -49.31 26.91 61.06
CA GLY A 6 -47.95 26.41 61.29
C GLY A 6 -47.62 26.40 62.79
N HIS A 7 -46.39 25.97 63.11
CA HIS A 7 -45.52 26.22 64.29
C HIS A 7 -44.53 25.03 64.31
N GLY A 8 -43.21 25.14 64.54
CA GLY A 8 -42.30 26.24 64.82
C GLY A 8 -40.90 25.68 65.17
N GLN A 9 -39.86 26.51 64.92
CA GLN A 9 -38.56 26.65 65.63
C GLN A 9 -37.60 25.44 65.79
N ALA A 10 -36.26 25.56 65.85
CA ALA A 10 -35.26 26.59 65.51
C ALA A 10 -33.83 26.02 65.81
N TYR A 11 -32.80 26.68 65.24
CA TYR A 11 -31.35 26.64 65.54
C TYR A 11 -30.55 25.34 65.19
N GLY A 12 -29.36 25.36 64.58
CA GLY A 12 -28.49 26.44 64.09
C GLY A 12 -27.12 25.91 63.62
N HIS A 13 -26.50 26.67 62.71
CA HIS A 13 -25.07 26.80 62.35
C HIS A 13 -24.27 25.66 61.67
N GLY A 14 -23.61 26.03 60.57
CA GLY A 14 -22.40 25.35 60.07
C GLY A 14 -22.10 25.64 58.59
N HIS A 15 -21.16 26.54 58.32
CA HIS A 15 -20.65 26.91 57.00
C HIS A 15 -19.98 25.73 56.25
N GLY A 16 -19.95 25.78 54.91
CA GLY A 16 -18.87 25.14 54.16
C GLY A 16 -19.18 24.69 52.73
N HIS A 17 -18.72 25.50 51.79
CA HIS A 17 -18.18 25.13 50.47
C HIS A 17 -19.11 24.76 49.30
N ALA A 18 -18.86 25.50 48.22
CA ALA A 18 -19.41 25.35 46.89
C ALA A 18 -18.81 24.16 46.15
N HIS A 19 -19.63 23.44 45.39
CA HIS A 19 -19.21 22.76 44.16
C HIS A 19 -20.36 22.82 43.15
N GLY A 20 -20.35 23.85 42.30
CA GLY A 20 -21.09 23.84 41.05
C GLY A 20 -20.31 23.03 40.03
N HIS A 21 -20.67 21.76 39.85
CA HIS A 21 -20.20 20.99 38.70
C HIS A 21 -21.09 21.32 37.50
N ALA A 22 -20.68 22.34 36.74
CA ALA A 22 -21.04 22.43 35.34
C ALA A 22 -20.19 21.42 34.58
N HIS A 23 -20.80 20.34 34.11
CA HIS A 23 -20.19 19.46 33.11
C HIS A 23 -20.41 20.10 31.73
N PRO A 24 -19.36 20.52 31.00
CA PRO A 24 -19.49 20.75 29.58
C PRO A 24 -19.53 19.38 28.90
N HIS A 25 -20.68 19.04 28.33
CA HIS A 25 -20.78 17.96 27.36
C HIS A 25 -19.99 18.36 26.12
N HIS A 26 -18.78 17.82 25.97
CA HIS A 26 -18.08 17.85 24.69
C HIS A 26 -18.78 16.82 23.77
N HIS A 27 -19.68 17.32 22.94
CA HIS A 27 -20.09 16.64 21.73
C HIS A 27 -18.93 16.75 20.73
N SER A 28 -18.23 15.65 20.47
CA SER A 28 -17.31 15.55 19.34
C SER A 28 -18.10 15.14 18.10
N ASP A 29 -18.87 16.08 17.57
CA ASP A 29 -19.23 16.10 16.16
C ASP A 29 -18.19 16.98 15.44
N HIS A 30 -17.84 16.57 14.22
CA HIS A 30 -16.82 17.12 13.30
C HIS A 30 -15.43 16.52 13.40
N GLU A 31 -14.99 15.95 12.28
CA GLU A 31 -13.62 16.16 11.79
C GLU A 31 -13.60 15.92 10.28
N ALA A 32 -13.85 16.99 9.52
CA ALA A 32 -12.91 17.27 8.45
C ALA A 32 -11.63 17.66 9.20
N THR A 33 -10.68 16.75 9.31
CA THR A 33 -9.38 17.08 9.89
C THR A 33 -8.75 18.14 8.99
N ASP A 34 -8.29 19.23 9.60
CA ASP A 34 -7.45 20.19 8.91
C ASP A 34 -6.25 19.44 8.31
N LEU A 35 -5.80 19.88 7.12
CA LEU A 35 -4.64 19.28 6.48
C LEU A 35 -3.44 19.38 7.44
N PRO A 36 -2.59 18.34 7.54
CA PRO A 36 -1.39 18.45 8.35
C PRO A 36 -0.54 19.64 7.91
N ALA A 37 0.22 20.24 8.83
CA ALA A 37 0.87 21.52 8.60
C ALA A 37 1.76 21.53 7.34
N ALA A 38 2.40 20.41 7.01
CA ALA A 38 3.19 20.27 5.79
C ALA A 38 2.38 20.48 4.49
N PHE A 39 1.07 20.20 4.51
CA PHE A 39 0.13 20.30 3.39
C PHE A 39 -0.68 21.59 3.38
N ASP A 40 -0.87 22.22 4.54
CA ASP A 40 -1.64 23.46 4.63
C ASP A 40 -0.80 24.67 4.24
N THR A 41 -1.07 25.24 3.06
CA THR A 41 -0.40 26.45 2.58
C THR A 41 -0.65 27.69 3.44
N SER A 42 -1.60 27.66 4.39
CA SER A 42 -1.88 28.74 5.32
C SER A 42 -0.87 28.83 6.47
N VAL A 43 -0.22 27.71 6.83
CA VAL A 43 0.81 27.65 7.88
C VAL A 43 2.13 28.21 7.33
N PRO A 44 2.79 29.20 7.94
CA PRO A 44 4.06 29.75 7.45
C PRO A 44 5.23 28.77 7.62
N ASP A 45 6.26 28.86 6.77
CA ASP A 45 7.38 27.90 6.76
C ASP A 45 8.17 27.92 8.08
N GLU A 46 8.24 29.06 8.77
CA GLU A 46 8.92 29.24 10.05
C GLU A 46 8.22 28.53 11.21
N ALA A 47 6.94 28.17 11.04
CA ALA A 47 6.15 27.44 12.03
C ALA A 47 6.26 25.90 11.88
N LEU A 48 6.96 25.42 10.84
CA LEU A 48 7.11 23.99 10.58
C LEU A 48 8.29 23.39 11.35
N THR A 49 8.13 22.15 11.80
CA THR A 49 9.27 21.32 12.21
C THR A 49 10.20 21.06 11.01
N PRO A 50 11.48 20.69 11.23
CA PRO A 50 12.39 20.35 10.14
C PRO A 50 11.85 19.28 9.19
N ASP A 51 11.16 18.27 9.72
CA ASP A 51 10.56 17.18 8.92
C ASP A 51 9.37 17.70 8.10
N GLN A 52 8.49 18.50 8.69
CA GLN A 52 7.38 19.15 8.00
C GLN A 52 7.86 20.08 6.89
N HIS A 53 8.92 20.85 7.14
CA HIS A 53 9.52 21.75 6.16
C HIS A 53 10.15 20.98 4.98
N SER A 54 10.87 19.89 5.28
CA SER A 54 11.43 18.99 4.26
C SER A 54 10.32 18.42 3.37
N ARG A 55 9.24 17.95 3.99
CA ARG A 55 8.07 17.40 3.30
C ARG A 55 7.35 18.43 2.43
N ARG A 56 7.07 19.61 2.97
CA ARG A 56 6.49 20.71 2.18
C ARG A 56 7.37 21.09 0.99
N SER A 57 8.69 21.14 1.19
CA SER A 57 9.65 21.43 0.12
C SER A 57 9.62 20.37 -0.98
N MET A 58 9.42 19.09 -0.63
CA MET A 58 9.18 18.01 -1.60
C MET A 58 7.88 18.22 -2.38
N LEU A 59 6.76 18.49 -1.69
CA LEU A 59 5.45 18.73 -2.30
C LEU A 59 5.42 19.95 -3.24
N ARG A 60 6.07 21.06 -2.85
CA ARG A 60 6.20 22.26 -3.70
C ARG A 60 6.94 21.96 -5.00
N ARG A 61 8.01 21.17 -4.93
CA ARG A 61 8.81 20.77 -6.11
C ARG A 61 8.05 19.85 -7.07
N ALA A 62 7.20 18.98 -6.53
CA ALA A 62 6.27 18.17 -7.33
C ALA A 62 5.12 19.02 -7.95
N GLY A 63 4.96 20.27 -7.51
CA GLY A 63 3.84 21.14 -7.88
C GLY A 63 2.50 20.64 -7.31
N LEU A 64 2.53 19.88 -6.22
CA LEU A 64 1.36 19.29 -5.56
C LEU A 64 0.69 20.24 -4.55
N LEU A 65 1.23 21.45 -4.36
CA LEU A 65 0.67 22.51 -3.49
C LEU A 65 0.05 23.69 -4.28
N GLY A 66 -0.44 23.46 -5.50
CA GLY A 66 -1.06 24.48 -6.35
C GLY A 66 -2.60 24.42 -6.38
N ALA A 67 -3.25 25.49 -5.93
CA ALA A 67 -4.68 25.88 -6.01
C ALA A 67 -5.73 24.76 -6.21
N GLY A 68 -6.38 24.32 -5.12
CA GLY A 68 -7.70 23.68 -5.23
C GLY A 68 -8.11 22.61 -4.22
N LEU A 69 -7.66 22.64 -2.96
CA LEU A 69 -8.31 21.86 -1.90
C LEU A 69 -9.34 22.76 -1.18
N ALA A 70 -10.48 22.99 -1.83
CA ALA A 70 -11.65 23.61 -1.19
C ALA A 70 -12.71 22.53 -0.93
N ALA A 71 -13.03 22.32 0.35
CA ALA A 71 -14.03 21.38 0.83
C ALA A 71 -15.41 21.66 0.22
N GLY A 72 -16.10 20.61 -0.23
CA GLY A 72 -17.43 20.71 -0.81
C GLY A 72 -18.29 19.48 -0.57
N SER A 73 -19.26 19.62 0.32
CA SER A 73 -20.41 18.74 0.54
C SER A 73 -21.38 18.70 -0.66
N VAL A 74 -22.17 17.62 -0.84
CA VAL A 74 -23.66 17.53 -0.92
C VAL A 74 -24.13 16.15 -1.46
N LEU A 75 -25.23 15.69 -0.87
CA LEU A 75 -26.09 14.51 -1.11
C LEU A 75 -26.68 14.33 -2.54
N ALA A 76 -26.94 13.06 -2.93
CA ALA A 76 -28.24 12.51 -3.40
C ALA A 76 -28.12 11.39 -4.47
N GLN A 77 -29.10 10.48 -4.39
CA GLN A 77 -29.20 9.07 -4.81
C GLN A 77 -29.44 8.79 -6.31
N GLY A 78 -29.16 7.54 -6.71
CA GLY A 78 -30.10 6.72 -7.50
C GLY A 78 -29.69 6.25 -8.90
N ALA A 79 -29.10 5.05 -9.00
CA ALA A 79 -29.40 3.96 -9.97
C ALA A 79 -28.27 2.91 -9.91
N THR A 80 -28.60 1.63 -10.02
CA THR A 80 -27.73 0.47 -9.74
C THR A 80 -26.60 0.26 -10.77
N ILE A 81 -25.38 0.09 -10.25
CA ILE A 81 -24.05 0.18 -10.90
C ILE A 81 -23.31 -1.15 -10.67
N PRO A 82 -22.33 -1.56 -11.51
CA PRO A 82 -21.28 -2.47 -11.03
C PRO A 82 -20.54 -1.84 -9.84
N ALA A 83 -20.64 -2.46 -8.66
CA ALA A 83 -20.35 -1.88 -7.33
C ALA A 83 -18.89 -1.46 -7.02
N TYR A 84 -18.00 -1.38 -8.02
CA TYR A 84 -16.57 -1.10 -7.82
C TYR A 84 -16.06 0.15 -8.54
N ALA A 85 -16.82 0.70 -9.49
CA ALA A 85 -16.38 1.83 -10.30
C ALA A 85 -16.92 3.14 -9.72
N SER A 86 -16.04 4.00 -9.21
CA SER A 86 -16.42 5.40 -8.97
C SER A 86 -16.63 6.08 -10.33
N GLU A 87 -17.87 6.47 -10.65
CA GLU A 87 -18.10 7.44 -11.71
C GLU A 87 -17.56 8.79 -11.22
N GLY A 88 -16.57 9.33 -11.93
CA GLY A 88 -16.04 10.67 -11.66
C GLY A 88 -17.10 11.74 -11.91
N ARG A 89 -17.98 12.00 -10.94
CA ARG A 89 -18.76 13.25 -10.88
C ARG A 89 -17.77 14.40 -10.67
N ARG A 90 -17.92 15.45 -11.49
CA ARG A 90 -17.09 16.67 -11.54
C ARG A 90 -16.53 17.06 -10.16
N ARG A 91 -15.25 16.77 -9.93
CA ARG A 91 -14.47 17.39 -8.86
C ARG A 91 -13.44 18.31 -9.49
N ASN A 92 -13.43 19.56 -9.03
CA ASN A 92 -12.58 20.62 -9.55
C ASN A 92 -11.11 20.54 -9.06
N GLY A 93 -10.76 19.64 -8.12
CA GLY A 93 -9.47 19.67 -7.38
C GLY A 93 -8.59 18.41 -7.37
N GLY A 94 -8.92 17.32 -8.07
CA GLY A 94 -8.10 16.09 -8.09
C GLY A 94 -8.10 15.29 -6.77
N PHE A 95 -7.09 14.43 -6.57
CA PHE A 95 -6.85 13.66 -5.33
C PHE A 95 -5.61 14.17 -4.60
N LEU A 96 -5.59 14.00 -3.28
CA LEU A 96 -4.38 14.14 -2.48
C LEU A 96 -3.58 12.84 -2.59
N TRP A 97 -2.39 12.89 -3.18
CA TRP A 97 -1.53 11.71 -3.30
C TRP A 97 -0.67 11.54 -2.05
N LEU A 98 -0.87 10.44 -1.33
CA LEU A 98 -0.21 10.13 -0.07
C LEU A 98 0.74 8.94 -0.26
N ALA A 99 2.04 9.14 -0.03
CA ALA A 99 3.02 8.07 -0.09
C ALA A 99 2.97 7.22 1.20
N GLY A 100 3.20 5.92 1.09
CA GLY A 100 3.22 5.06 2.24
C GLY A 100 3.80 3.70 1.99
N ASP A 101 3.77 2.91 3.04
CA ASP A 101 4.38 1.59 3.14
C ASP A 101 3.52 0.74 4.08
N HIS A 102 3.13 -0.45 3.63
CA HIS A 102 2.18 -1.29 4.34
C HIS A 102 2.80 -2.53 4.98
N HIS A 103 4.12 -2.70 4.93
CA HIS A 103 4.76 -3.93 5.39
C HIS A 103 6.08 -3.62 6.08
N ILE A 104 6.02 -3.51 7.41
CA ILE A 104 7.12 -2.99 8.24
C ILE A 104 7.15 -3.76 9.55
N HIS A 105 8.35 -4.17 9.94
CA HIS A 105 8.57 -4.98 11.14
C HIS A 105 9.32 -4.21 12.21
N THR A 106 9.11 -4.63 13.44
CA THR A 106 9.68 -4.00 14.62
C THR A 106 10.27 -5.06 15.54
N GLN A 107 10.79 -4.64 16.68
CA GLN A 107 11.27 -5.52 17.73
C GLN A 107 10.17 -6.46 18.29
N TYR A 108 8.90 -6.26 17.93
CA TYR A 108 7.79 -7.17 18.26
C TYR A 108 7.65 -8.34 17.28
N SER A 109 8.38 -8.32 16.16
CA SER A 109 8.59 -9.45 15.27
C SER A 109 9.80 -10.29 15.71
N ASN A 110 9.79 -11.60 15.42
CA ASN A 110 10.90 -12.51 15.76
C ASN A 110 12.17 -12.26 14.92
N ASP A 111 12.06 -11.47 13.86
CA ASP A 111 13.11 -11.12 12.90
C ASP A 111 13.30 -9.60 12.74
N GLY A 112 12.49 -8.79 13.39
CA GLY A 112 12.65 -7.34 13.40
C GLY A 112 13.58 -6.83 14.51
N LYS A 113 14.14 -5.63 14.28
CA LYS A 113 15.15 -5.03 15.15
C LYS A 113 14.73 -3.71 15.78
N TYR A 114 13.94 -2.91 15.08
CA TYR A 114 13.73 -1.50 15.40
C TYR A 114 12.52 -1.27 16.30
N ARG A 115 12.52 -0.20 17.08
CA ARG A 115 11.30 0.25 17.78
C ARG A 115 10.28 0.75 16.76
N VAL A 116 9.00 0.76 17.14
CA VAL A 116 7.94 1.43 16.34
C VAL A 116 8.34 2.88 16.05
N SER A 117 8.82 3.61 17.06
CA SER A 117 9.26 5.00 16.92
C SER A 117 10.44 5.17 15.95
N ASP A 118 11.35 4.20 15.88
CA ASP A 118 12.49 4.24 14.96
C ASP A 118 12.00 4.09 13.51
N GLN A 119 11.07 3.15 13.26
CA GLN A 119 10.46 2.97 11.94
C GLN A 119 9.65 4.19 11.50
N VAL A 120 8.75 4.70 12.36
CA VAL A 120 7.90 5.84 12.03
C VAL A 120 8.73 7.11 11.80
N ARG A 121 9.76 7.35 12.63
CA ARG A 121 10.71 8.46 12.41
C ARG A 121 11.35 8.39 11.04
N GLN A 122 11.82 7.21 10.65
CA GLN A 122 12.49 7.04 9.36
C GLN A 122 11.48 7.16 8.21
N GLY A 123 10.30 6.55 8.29
CA GLY A 123 9.26 6.72 7.27
C GLY A 123 8.87 8.18 7.07
N ALA A 124 8.63 8.93 8.15
CA ALA A 124 8.35 10.37 8.09
C ALA A 124 9.50 11.15 7.44
N ARG A 125 10.75 10.85 7.82
CA ARG A 125 11.96 11.46 7.22
C ARG A 125 12.07 11.18 5.72
N HIS A 126 11.74 9.96 5.28
CA HIS A 126 11.76 9.57 3.87
C HIS A 126 10.51 10.05 3.10
N GLY A 127 9.59 10.75 3.77
CA GLY A 127 8.44 11.41 3.16
C GLY A 127 7.20 10.54 3.06
N LEU A 128 7.04 9.56 3.96
CA LEU A 128 5.81 8.78 4.06
C LEU A 128 4.71 9.51 4.84
N ASP A 129 3.51 9.40 4.32
CA ASP A 129 2.27 9.98 4.79
C ASP A 129 1.45 8.99 5.61
N TRP A 130 1.62 7.71 5.33
CA TRP A 130 0.97 6.62 6.05
C TRP A 130 1.88 5.40 6.09
N MET A 131 1.75 4.62 7.16
CA MET A 131 2.58 3.44 7.42
C MET A 131 1.75 2.37 8.11
N VAL A 132 2.03 1.11 7.86
CA VAL A 132 1.44 -0.01 8.60
C VAL A 132 2.55 -0.78 9.30
N ILE A 133 2.43 -0.95 10.62
CA ILE A 133 3.29 -1.85 11.39
C ILE A 133 2.66 -3.24 11.36
N THR A 134 3.40 -4.23 10.85
CA THR A 134 2.92 -5.56 10.48
C THR A 134 3.87 -6.64 10.96
N ASP A 135 4.20 -6.68 12.25
CA ASP A 135 5.06 -7.71 12.82
C ASP A 135 4.57 -9.14 12.45
N HIS A 136 5.51 -10.09 12.29
CA HIS A 136 5.20 -11.44 11.82
C HIS A 136 4.26 -12.20 12.76
N GLY A 137 3.21 -12.78 12.18
CA GLY A 137 2.37 -13.75 12.86
C GLY A 137 3.17 -14.98 13.31
N ASN A 138 3.08 -15.33 14.60
CA ASN A 138 3.66 -16.55 15.15
C ASN A 138 3.05 -16.88 16.52
N GLU A 139 3.34 -18.07 17.06
CA GLU A 139 2.77 -18.48 18.36
C GLU A 139 3.04 -17.51 19.52
N THR A 140 4.19 -16.84 19.53
CA THR A 140 4.56 -15.90 20.60
C THR A 140 3.87 -14.56 20.37
N HIS A 141 3.84 -14.08 19.12
CA HIS A 141 3.18 -12.83 18.75
C HIS A 141 1.67 -12.89 19.03
N ALA A 142 0.99 -13.97 18.63
CA ALA A 142 -0.43 -14.19 18.90
C ALA A 142 -0.76 -14.19 20.41
N LYS A 143 0.12 -14.75 21.25
CA LYS A 143 -0.08 -14.83 22.71
C LYS A 143 0.18 -13.50 23.42
N ILE A 144 1.19 -12.75 22.98
CA ILE A 144 1.76 -11.63 23.74
C ILE A 144 2.03 -10.39 22.86
N GLY A 145 2.60 -10.57 21.67
CA GLY A 145 3.11 -9.48 20.81
C GLY A 145 2.05 -8.48 20.34
N VAL A 146 0.90 -8.95 19.83
CA VAL A 146 -0.17 -8.09 19.27
C VAL A 146 -0.63 -7.01 20.25
N GLU A 147 -0.74 -7.37 21.53
CA GLU A 147 -1.16 -6.44 22.60
C GLU A 147 -0.02 -5.51 23.02
N LYS A 148 1.22 -6.00 23.02
CA LYS A 148 2.38 -5.22 23.48
C LYS A 148 2.85 -4.17 22.49
N VAL A 149 2.63 -4.33 21.19
CA VAL A 149 3.03 -3.33 20.18
C VAL A 149 2.08 -2.12 20.16
N ASN A 150 0.80 -2.28 20.53
CA ASN A 150 -0.20 -1.22 20.39
C ASN A 150 0.12 0.06 21.20
N PRO A 151 0.60 0.01 22.46
CA PRO A 151 1.02 1.21 23.18
C PRO A 151 2.06 2.04 22.42
N ASP A 152 3.09 1.39 21.86
CA ASP A 152 4.15 2.07 21.10
C ASP A 152 3.62 2.65 19.78
N ILE A 153 2.64 1.98 19.14
CA ILE A 153 1.93 2.52 17.96
C ILE A 153 1.13 3.76 18.34
N ARG A 154 0.43 3.76 19.47
CA ARG A 154 -0.34 4.92 19.94
C ARG A 154 0.57 6.10 20.26
N GLU A 155 1.69 5.85 20.94
CA GLU A 155 2.72 6.87 21.17
C GLU A 155 3.25 7.43 19.85
N ALA A 156 3.52 6.58 18.86
CA ALA A 156 3.98 7.04 17.55
C ALA A 156 2.93 7.87 16.80
N ARG A 157 1.63 7.56 16.93
CA ARG A 157 0.55 8.39 16.36
C ARG A 157 0.52 9.80 16.98
N GLU A 158 0.79 9.90 18.27
CA GLU A 158 0.85 11.19 18.99
C GLU A 158 2.14 11.96 18.65
N ALA A 159 3.27 11.27 18.47
CA ALA A 159 4.56 11.89 18.18
C ALA A 159 4.73 12.34 16.72
N TYR A 160 4.01 11.73 15.78
CA TYR A 160 4.13 11.98 14.33
C TYR A 160 2.77 12.26 13.68
N GLU A 161 2.14 13.39 14.05
CA GLU A 161 0.79 13.75 13.60
C GLU A 161 0.64 13.88 12.07
N ASP A 162 1.73 14.18 11.35
CA ASP A 162 1.73 14.21 9.88
C ASP A 162 1.87 12.83 9.22
N THR A 163 1.97 11.72 9.97
CA THR A 163 2.13 10.37 9.43
C THR A 163 1.08 9.42 10.05
N LEU A 164 0.16 8.92 9.22
CA LEU A 164 -0.90 8.01 9.65
C LEU A 164 -0.34 6.60 9.91
N VAL A 165 -0.19 6.23 11.19
CA VAL A 165 0.32 4.90 11.58
C VAL A 165 -0.83 3.92 11.85
N PHE A 166 -0.95 2.87 11.04
CA PHE A 166 -1.87 1.76 11.22
C PHE A 166 -1.20 0.62 12.00
N GLN A 167 -2.00 -0.16 12.75
CA GLN A 167 -1.58 -1.47 13.24
C GLN A 167 -2.11 -2.55 12.30
N GLY A 168 -1.26 -3.50 11.96
CA GLY A 168 -1.58 -4.67 11.19
C GLY A 168 -0.86 -5.92 11.69
N LEU A 169 -0.75 -6.90 10.81
CA LEU A 169 -0.14 -8.21 10.99
C LEU A 169 0.40 -8.65 9.64
N GLU A 170 1.62 -9.18 9.58
CA GLU A 170 2.01 -10.03 8.46
C GLU A 170 1.43 -11.43 8.72
N TRP A 171 0.32 -11.69 8.07
CA TRP A 171 -0.41 -12.94 8.14
C TRP A 171 0.32 -14.02 7.36
N ASN A 172 0.65 -15.15 7.97
CA ASN A 172 1.00 -16.36 7.22
C ASN A 172 -0.29 -16.88 6.60
N ILE A 173 -0.50 -16.66 5.30
CA ILE A 173 -1.73 -17.08 4.65
C ILE A 173 -1.74 -18.63 4.62
N PRO A 174 -2.77 -19.30 5.16
CA PRO A 174 -2.88 -20.75 5.03
C PRO A 174 -2.77 -21.21 3.56
N ALA A 175 -2.01 -22.28 3.31
CA ALA A 175 -1.65 -22.80 1.98
C ALA A 175 -0.82 -21.88 1.07
N ALA A 176 -0.47 -20.68 1.50
CA ALA A 176 0.20 -19.66 0.69
C ALA A 176 1.41 -19.06 1.43
N GLU A 177 1.98 -17.98 0.90
CA GLU A 177 3.06 -17.26 1.57
C GLU A 177 2.52 -16.31 2.65
N HIS A 178 2.68 -15.00 2.52
CA HIS A 178 2.25 -14.05 3.53
C HIS A 178 1.35 -12.97 2.96
N GLY A 179 0.68 -12.23 3.83
CA GLY A 179 -0.13 -11.09 3.45
C GLY A 179 -0.19 -10.05 4.55
N THR A 180 -0.15 -8.79 4.16
CA THR A 180 -0.44 -7.68 5.03
C THR A 180 -1.93 -7.68 5.37
N VAL A 181 -2.29 -7.74 6.65
CA VAL A 181 -3.66 -7.46 7.13
C VAL A 181 -3.60 -6.27 8.07
N PHE A 182 -4.41 -5.23 7.82
CA PHE A 182 -4.45 -4.07 8.71
C PHE A 182 -5.85 -3.49 8.85
N VAL A 183 -6.08 -2.86 9.99
CA VAL A 183 -7.40 -2.42 10.42
C VAL A 183 -7.43 -0.90 10.58
N HIS A 184 -8.58 -0.30 10.34
CA HIS A 184 -8.78 1.10 10.69
C HIS A 184 -8.59 1.27 12.20
N PRO A 185 -7.78 2.24 12.67
CA PRO A 185 -7.55 2.47 14.09
C PRO A 185 -8.84 2.68 14.87
N GLY A 186 -8.89 2.13 16.08
CA GLY A 186 -10.04 2.27 16.96
C GLY A 186 -10.00 1.31 18.13
N LYS A 187 -10.99 1.43 19.03
CA LYS A 187 -11.04 0.70 20.31
C LYS A 187 -10.97 -0.83 20.23
N ASN A 188 -11.19 -1.43 19.06
CA ASN A 188 -11.18 -2.88 18.86
C ASN A 188 -10.05 -3.35 17.91
N GLU A 189 -9.11 -2.48 17.52
CA GLU A 189 -8.05 -2.85 16.55
C GLU A 189 -7.24 -4.07 17.02
N VAL A 190 -6.80 -4.04 18.28
CA VAL A 190 -6.01 -5.12 18.90
C VAL A 190 -6.82 -6.40 19.04
N ALA A 191 -8.08 -6.30 19.50
CA ALA A 191 -8.92 -7.46 19.73
C ALA A 191 -9.21 -8.23 18.43
N VAL A 192 -9.49 -7.51 17.33
CA VAL A 192 -9.73 -8.11 16.02
C VAL A 192 -8.46 -8.75 15.46
N LEU A 193 -7.32 -8.07 15.53
CA LEU A 193 -6.04 -8.62 15.04
C LEU A 193 -5.62 -9.87 15.81
N LYS A 194 -5.77 -9.87 17.14
CA LYS A 194 -5.43 -11.01 17.99
C LYS A 194 -6.31 -12.23 17.72
N GLU A 195 -7.63 -12.03 17.59
CA GLU A 195 -8.56 -13.11 17.25
C GLU A 195 -8.27 -13.67 15.84
N PHE A 196 -7.96 -12.80 14.88
CA PHE A 196 -7.60 -13.19 13.53
C PHE A 196 -6.34 -14.06 13.51
N GLU A 197 -5.24 -13.58 14.10
CA GLU A 197 -3.97 -14.30 14.14
C GLU A 197 -4.13 -15.68 14.81
N THR A 198 -4.77 -15.71 15.99
CA THR A 198 -4.96 -16.96 16.76
C THR A 198 -5.77 -18.01 15.99
N SER A 199 -6.71 -17.57 15.15
CA SER A 199 -7.70 -18.45 14.53
C SER A 199 -7.36 -18.84 13.10
N TYR A 200 -6.67 -17.97 12.36
CA TYR A 200 -6.50 -18.07 10.90
C TYR A 200 -5.06 -17.94 10.41
N ASP A 201 -4.07 -17.67 11.26
CA ASP A 201 -2.67 -17.65 10.84
C ASP A 201 -2.13 -19.05 10.52
N GLY A 202 -1.56 -19.23 9.33
CA GLY A 202 -1.05 -20.50 8.83
C GLY A 202 0.06 -21.09 9.68
N GLY A 203 0.95 -20.26 10.25
CA GLY A 203 1.99 -20.71 11.17
C GLY A 203 1.40 -21.19 12.50
N VAL A 204 0.51 -20.39 13.10
CA VAL A 204 -0.17 -20.72 14.36
C VAL A 204 -1.06 -21.97 14.22
N LYS A 205 -1.72 -22.13 13.07
CA LYS A 205 -2.62 -23.25 12.79
C LYS A 205 -1.94 -24.46 12.16
N LYS A 206 -0.64 -24.38 11.85
CA LYS A 206 0.13 -25.43 11.14
C LYS A 206 -0.53 -25.80 9.80
N ALA A 207 -0.94 -24.76 9.07
CA ALA A 207 -1.73 -24.84 7.85
C ALA A 207 -0.97 -24.30 6.62
N THR A 208 0.36 -24.45 6.60
CA THR A 208 1.23 -23.94 5.52
C THR A 208 1.30 -24.83 4.29
N ASP A 209 0.88 -26.10 4.40
CA ASP A 209 0.91 -27.02 3.25
C ASP A 209 -0.19 -26.66 2.24
N SER A 210 0.10 -26.79 0.95
CA SER A 210 -0.85 -26.53 -0.13
C SER A 210 -1.89 -27.66 -0.17
N THR A 211 -3.01 -27.45 0.52
CA THR A 211 -4.13 -28.40 0.59
C THR A 211 -5.47 -27.67 0.53
N PRO A 212 -6.53 -28.28 -0.04
CA PRO A 212 -7.84 -27.64 -0.11
C PRO A 212 -8.41 -27.21 1.25
N ALA A 213 -8.05 -27.92 2.33
CA ALA A 213 -8.47 -27.57 3.69
C ALA A 213 -7.80 -26.28 4.18
N ASN A 214 -6.52 -26.09 3.87
CA ASN A 214 -5.76 -24.91 4.25
C ASN A 214 -6.18 -23.71 3.38
N GLU A 215 -6.39 -23.89 2.08
CA GLU A 215 -6.97 -22.84 1.21
C GLU A 215 -8.34 -22.37 1.74
N ALA A 216 -9.20 -23.31 2.17
CA ALA A 216 -10.49 -22.98 2.77
C ALA A 216 -10.35 -22.20 4.10
N LEU A 217 -9.29 -22.45 4.87
CA LEU A 217 -8.97 -21.70 6.09
C LEU A 217 -8.59 -20.24 5.77
N ALA A 218 -7.85 -20.00 4.70
CA ALA A 218 -7.55 -18.64 4.24
C ALA A 218 -8.84 -17.87 3.89
N ILE A 219 -9.76 -18.51 3.16
CA ILE A 219 -11.07 -17.94 2.84
C ILE A 219 -11.92 -17.69 4.10
N ALA A 220 -11.87 -18.59 5.08
CA ALA A 220 -12.54 -18.40 6.36
C ALA A 220 -11.99 -17.17 7.12
N GLY A 221 -10.67 -16.94 7.08
CA GLY A 221 -10.04 -15.75 7.65
C GLY A 221 -10.53 -14.46 6.99
N LEU A 222 -10.58 -14.41 5.65
CA LEU A 222 -11.11 -13.25 4.93
C LEU A 222 -12.58 -12.97 5.27
N ASN A 223 -13.39 -14.03 5.41
CA ASN A 223 -14.79 -13.92 5.83
C ASN A 223 -14.94 -13.40 7.26
N PHE A 224 -14.08 -13.86 8.18
CA PHE A 224 -14.04 -13.32 9.55
C PHE A 224 -13.75 -11.82 9.55
N LEU A 225 -12.73 -11.37 8.80
CA LEU A 225 -12.40 -9.94 8.71
C LEU A 225 -13.56 -9.12 8.13
N ALA A 226 -14.22 -9.62 7.07
CA ALA A 226 -15.39 -8.97 6.50
C ALA A 226 -16.54 -8.87 7.52
N GLU A 227 -16.76 -9.91 8.31
CA GLU A 227 -17.76 -9.91 9.37
C GLU A 227 -17.48 -8.87 10.46
N GLN A 228 -16.21 -8.65 10.84
CA GLN A 228 -15.86 -7.60 11.82
C GLN A 228 -16.22 -6.20 11.32
N VAL A 229 -16.05 -5.94 10.02
CA VAL A 229 -16.47 -4.68 9.39
C VAL A 229 -18.00 -4.58 9.32
N GLN A 230 -18.69 -5.65 8.89
CA GLN A 230 -20.15 -5.67 8.79
C GLN A 230 -20.83 -5.45 10.15
N ARG A 231 -20.29 -6.04 11.21
CA ARG A 231 -20.74 -5.87 12.60
C ARG A 231 -20.29 -4.55 13.22
N ARG A 232 -19.59 -3.70 12.47
CA ARG A 232 -19.04 -2.39 12.90
C ARG A 232 -18.14 -2.50 14.13
N LYS A 233 -17.45 -3.63 14.31
CA LYS A 233 -16.43 -3.80 15.35
C LYS A 233 -15.23 -2.92 15.06
N VAL A 234 -14.83 -2.87 13.80
CA VAL A 234 -13.87 -1.90 13.25
C VAL A 234 -14.49 -1.22 12.03
N LYS A 235 -14.02 -0.02 11.69
CA LYS A 235 -14.58 0.76 10.57
C LYS A 235 -14.22 0.15 9.21
N ASP A 236 -13.04 -0.43 9.11
CA ASP A 236 -12.55 -1.01 7.87
C ASP A 236 -11.36 -1.94 8.10
N ILE A 237 -11.12 -2.83 7.14
CA ILE A 237 -9.98 -3.77 7.11
C ILE A 237 -9.55 -3.96 5.65
N LEU A 238 -8.24 -4.14 5.43
CA LEU A 238 -7.66 -4.48 4.14
C LEU A 238 -6.69 -5.66 4.27
N MET A 239 -6.58 -6.43 3.18
CA MET A 239 -5.58 -7.47 2.99
C MET A 239 -4.89 -7.30 1.62
N LEU A 240 -3.57 -7.41 1.61
CA LEU A 240 -2.70 -7.43 0.43
C LEU A 240 -1.77 -8.64 0.55
N ALA A 241 -1.69 -9.50 -0.48
CA ALA A 241 -0.72 -10.59 -0.49
C ALA A 241 0.71 -10.04 -0.62
N ASN A 242 1.66 -10.54 0.16
CA ASN A 242 3.06 -10.12 0.13
C ASN A 242 3.88 -11.18 -0.63
N HIS A 243 4.93 -10.71 -1.31
CA HIS A 243 5.93 -11.47 -2.06
C HIS A 243 5.36 -12.69 -2.82
N PRO A 244 4.30 -12.51 -3.64
CA PRO A 244 3.43 -13.60 -4.09
C PRO A 244 4.13 -14.64 -4.97
N ALA A 245 5.13 -14.26 -5.78
CA ALA A 245 5.85 -15.21 -6.62
C ALA A 245 7.13 -15.77 -5.97
N ARG A 246 7.56 -15.27 -4.80
CA ARG A 246 8.89 -15.54 -4.22
C ARG A 246 9.16 -17.03 -4.00
N LYS A 247 8.15 -17.76 -3.53
CA LYS A 247 8.17 -19.23 -3.38
C LYS A 247 7.30 -19.96 -4.40
N GLY A 248 6.61 -19.22 -5.27
CA GLY A 248 5.67 -19.76 -6.25
C GLY A 248 4.54 -20.58 -5.63
N ILE A 249 4.15 -20.31 -4.38
CA ILE A 249 3.10 -21.06 -3.66
C ILE A 249 1.72 -20.49 -4.02
N ASP A 250 1.58 -19.17 -4.01
CA ASP A 250 0.33 -18.46 -4.27
C ASP A 250 -0.19 -18.75 -5.68
N SER A 251 -1.10 -19.69 -5.81
CA SER A 251 -1.59 -20.15 -7.11
C SER A 251 -2.60 -19.18 -7.74
N PRO A 252 -2.80 -19.20 -9.08
CA PRO A 252 -3.75 -18.31 -9.73
C PRO A 252 -5.20 -18.52 -9.25
N HIS A 253 -5.59 -19.75 -8.88
CA HIS A 253 -6.93 -20.03 -8.37
C HIS A 253 -7.12 -19.53 -6.93
N GLU A 254 -6.10 -19.62 -6.08
CA GLU A 254 -6.13 -19.07 -4.71
C GLU A 254 -6.22 -17.55 -4.73
N ILE A 255 -5.40 -16.87 -5.54
CA ILE A 255 -5.46 -15.41 -5.71
C ILE A 255 -6.87 -14.96 -6.13
N ARG A 256 -7.49 -15.67 -7.07
CA ARG A 256 -8.89 -15.42 -7.47
C ARG A 256 -9.87 -15.71 -6.34
N ALA A 257 -9.65 -16.77 -5.58
CA ALA A 257 -10.49 -17.11 -4.43
C ALA A 257 -10.41 -16.02 -3.37
N TRP A 258 -9.24 -15.47 -3.05
CA TRP A 258 -9.09 -14.36 -2.11
C TRP A 258 -9.79 -13.09 -2.61
N ARG A 259 -9.54 -12.72 -3.88
CA ARG A 259 -10.19 -11.56 -4.54
C ARG A 259 -11.72 -11.65 -4.48
N ASP A 260 -12.26 -12.84 -4.67
CA ASP A 260 -13.70 -13.09 -4.79
C ASP A 260 -14.34 -13.56 -3.47
N ALA A 261 -13.57 -13.74 -2.39
CA ALA A 261 -14.05 -14.24 -1.09
C ALA A 261 -15.08 -13.32 -0.45
N THR A 262 -14.90 -12.01 -0.61
CA THR A 262 -15.72 -10.99 0.07
C THR A 262 -16.49 -10.14 -0.94
N GLY A 263 -17.69 -9.73 -0.55
CA GLY A 263 -18.64 -9.09 -1.46
C GLY A 263 -18.16 -7.76 -2.05
N PRO A 264 -18.72 -7.34 -3.21
CA PRO A 264 -18.30 -6.16 -3.93
C PRO A 264 -18.22 -4.85 -3.14
N GLY A 265 -19.20 -4.65 -2.26
CA GLY A 265 -19.41 -3.37 -1.60
C GLY A 265 -18.36 -3.03 -0.55
N ARG A 266 -17.57 -4.01 -0.08
CA ARG A 266 -16.51 -3.80 0.91
C ARG A 266 -15.50 -4.95 0.91
N ARG A 267 -14.71 -5.03 -0.16
CA ARG A 267 -13.69 -6.06 -0.33
C ARG A 267 -12.58 -5.94 0.72
N ILE A 268 -12.15 -7.08 1.27
CA ILE A 268 -11.03 -7.19 2.22
C ILE A 268 -9.72 -7.41 1.47
N ALA A 269 -9.57 -8.50 0.72
CA ALA A 269 -8.39 -8.77 -0.10
C ALA A 269 -8.43 -7.94 -1.39
N VAL A 270 -7.59 -6.91 -1.48
CA VAL A 270 -7.68 -5.90 -2.55
C VAL A 270 -6.57 -5.99 -3.59
N GLY A 271 -5.50 -6.75 -3.31
CA GLY A 271 -4.37 -6.80 -4.21
C GLY A 271 -3.19 -7.58 -3.64
N MET A 272 -2.04 -7.30 -4.21
CA MET A 272 -0.76 -7.89 -3.85
C MET A 272 0.35 -6.84 -3.88
N GLU A 273 1.45 -7.18 -3.24
CA GLU A 273 2.73 -6.56 -3.45
C GLU A 273 3.17 -6.81 -4.91
N GLY A 274 3.27 -5.73 -5.67
CA GLY A 274 3.80 -5.76 -7.02
C GLY A 274 5.31 -5.53 -7.10
N ALA A 275 5.90 -4.90 -6.07
CA ALA A 275 7.34 -4.81 -5.89
C ALA A 275 7.72 -5.19 -4.46
N PRO A 276 8.51 -6.28 -4.28
CA PRO A 276 8.93 -6.75 -2.98
C PRO A 276 9.69 -5.70 -2.15
N GLY A 277 9.65 -5.83 -0.83
CA GLY A 277 10.66 -5.27 0.06
C GLY A 277 12.06 -5.88 -0.15
N HIS A 278 12.95 -5.82 0.84
CA HIS A 278 14.31 -6.41 0.79
C HIS A 278 15.13 -6.04 -0.47
N GLN A 279 14.93 -4.84 -1.02
CA GLN A 279 15.53 -4.47 -2.30
C GLN A 279 17.07 -4.42 -2.23
N ALA A 280 17.65 -4.04 -1.09
CA ALA A 280 19.11 -3.99 -0.92
C ALA A 280 19.78 -5.38 -0.93
N ALA A 281 19.00 -6.48 -0.83
CA ALA A 281 19.54 -7.83 -0.92
C ALA A 281 20.29 -8.11 -2.23
N GLY A 282 19.92 -7.40 -3.32
CA GLY A 282 20.52 -7.51 -4.65
C GLY A 282 21.91 -6.90 -4.78
N ILE A 283 22.35 -6.09 -3.81
CA ILE A 283 23.66 -5.43 -3.84
C ILE A 283 24.77 -6.48 -3.77
N GLU A 284 25.80 -6.32 -4.60
CA GLU A 284 26.87 -7.29 -4.75
C GLU A 284 27.61 -7.61 -3.45
N LYS A 285 28.15 -8.83 -3.35
CA LYS A 285 28.66 -9.38 -2.07
C LYS A 285 29.81 -8.60 -1.44
N SER A 286 30.59 -7.88 -2.25
CA SER A 286 31.72 -7.06 -1.80
C SER A 286 31.27 -5.88 -0.93
N VAL A 287 30.06 -5.36 -1.17
CA VAL A 287 29.51 -4.16 -0.54
C VAL A 287 28.08 -4.35 -0.02
N GLY A 288 27.48 -5.52 -0.13
CA GLY A 288 26.12 -5.82 0.33
C GLY A 288 25.85 -7.31 0.54
N MET A 289 24.57 -7.67 0.61
CA MET A 289 24.14 -9.02 0.99
C MET A 289 24.56 -10.10 -0.02
N GLY A 290 24.61 -9.75 -1.32
CA GLY A 290 24.98 -10.62 -2.42
C GLY A 290 23.96 -11.73 -2.70
N ARG A 291 22.66 -11.44 -2.54
CA ARG A 291 21.54 -12.37 -2.78
C ARG A 291 20.67 -11.86 -3.93
N ALA A 292 19.58 -12.55 -4.25
CA ALA A 292 18.59 -12.02 -5.18
C ALA A 292 17.92 -10.78 -4.57
N ARG A 293 17.73 -9.76 -5.41
CA ARG A 293 16.93 -8.58 -5.08
C ARG A 293 15.53 -9.01 -4.64
N GLY A 294 15.04 -8.41 -3.54
CA GLY A 294 13.78 -8.81 -2.91
C GLY A 294 13.82 -10.12 -2.12
N LEU A 295 14.99 -10.76 -1.97
CA LEU A 295 15.15 -12.12 -1.45
C LEU A 295 14.40 -13.19 -2.27
N TYR A 296 14.23 -12.93 -3.57
CA TYR A 296 13.67 -13.88 -4.54
C TYR A 296 14.74 -14.91 -4.94
N ASP A 297 15.23 -15.65 -3.95
CA ASP A 297 16.25 -16.70 -4.10
C ASP A 297 15.65 -18.10 -4.26
N GLY A 298 14.33 -18.18 -4.23
CA GLY A 298 13.58 -19.43 -4.21
C GLY A 298 13.78 -20.29 -5.45
N SER A 299 13.29 -21.52 -5.32
CA SER A 299 13.14 -22.51 -6.39
C SER A 299 11.86 -23.32 -6.13
N PRO A 300 11.26 -23.96 -7.15
CA PRO A 300 10.07 -24.77 -6.97
C PRO A 300 10.24 -25.85 -5.89
N GLY A 301 9.27 -25.94 -4.99
CA GLY A 301 9.17 -26.94 -3.94
C GLY A 301 7.88 -27.76 -4.03
N ALA A 302 7.63 -28.62 -3.05
CA ALA A 302 6.46 -29.51 -3.02
C ALA A 302 5.11 -28.76 -2.99
N ASN A 303 5.10 -27.55 -2.42
CA ASN A 303 3.91 -26.70 -2.32
C ASN A 303 3.83 -25.65 -3.43
N SER A 304 4.83 -25.57 -4.33
CA SER A 304 4.81 -24.57 -5.40
C SER A 304 3.81 -24.95 -6.49
N PHE A 305 3.10 -23.97 -7.02
CA PHE A 305 2.24 -24.12 -8.18
C PHE A 305 3.07 -24.53 -9.40
N ALA A 306 2.84 -25.75 -9.87
CA ALA A 306 3.67 -26.39 -10.90
C ALA A 306 3.67 -25.66 -12.26
N GLY A 307 2.68 -24.81 -12.53
CA GLY A 307 2.57 -24.06 -13.78
C GLY A 307 3.51 -22.86 -13.89
N TYR A 308 4.16 -22.43 -12.81
CA TYR A 308 5.03 -21.26 -12.84
C TYR A 308 6.42 -21.57 -13.42
N PRO A 309 6.96 -20.68 -14.28
CA PRO A 309 8.30 -20.84 -14.82
C PRO A 309 9.37 -20.51 -13.76
N LEU A 310 10.62 -20.93 -13.97
CA LEU A 310 11.72 -20.64 -13.02
C LEU A 310 11.98 -19.14 -12.88
N GLU A 311 11.72 -18.39 -13.95
CA GLU A 311 11.77 -16.93 -14.02
C GLU A 311 10.83 -16.23 -13.04
N SER A 312 9.79 -16.92 -12.55
CA SER A 312 8.86 -16.37 -11.56
C SER A 312 9.48 -16.19 -10.17
N TYR A 313 10.54 -16.94 -9.87
CA TYR A 313 11.25 -16.89 -8.59
C TYR A 313 12.30 -15.79 -8.56
N ARG A 314 12.25 -14.82 -9.48
CA ARG A 314 13.16 -13.68 -9.54
C ARG A 314 12.37 -12.40 -9.73
N THR A 315 12.91 -11.30 -9.21
CA THR A 315 12.40 -9.98 -9.54
C THR A 315 12.87 -9.54 -10.93
N TRP A 316 12.12 -8.60 -11.51
CA TRP A 316 12.37 -8.03 -12.82
C TRP A 316 12.32 -6.51 -12.68
N GLY A 317 13.48 -5.84 -12.68
CA GLY A 317 13.56 -4.42 -12.34
C GLY A 317 13.20 -4.13 -10.89
N GLY A 318 13.36 -5.12 -10.00
CA GLY A 318 12.92 -5.08 -8.61
C GLY A 318 11.43 -5.34 -8.39
N PHE A 319 10.64 -5.56 -9.46
CA PHE A 319 9.22 -5.90 -9.37
C PHE A 319 8.99 -7.41 -9.36
N ASP A 320 7.92 -7.85 -8.70
CA ASP A 320 7.47 -9.24 -8.74
C ASP A 320 7.15 -9.66 -10.19
N TRP A 321 7.51 -10.89 -10.56
CA TRP A 321 7.27 -11.45 -11.89
C TRP A 321 5.81 -11.35 -12.35
N MET A 322 4.85 -11.54 -11.45
CA MET A 322 3.41 -11.44 -11.75
C MET A 322 3.01 -10.02 -12.21
N THR A 323 3.70 -9.00 -11.72
CA THR A 323 3.48 -7.59 -12.06
C THR A 323 4.27 -7.17 -13.29
N ALA A 324 5.53 -7.59 -13.38
CA ALA A 324 6.44 -7.21 -14.45
C ALA A 324 6.07 -7.84 -15.81
N THR A 325 5.47 -9.03 -15.81
CA THR A 325 5.13 -9.77 -17.04
C THR A 325 3.89 -9.21 -17.71
N VAL A 326 4.08 -8.42 -18.77
CA VAL A 326 2.98 -7.99 -19.65
C VAL A 326 2.35 -9.21 -20.32
N GLY A 327 1.03 -9.38 -20.14
CA GLY A 327 0.28 -10.57 -20.56
C GLY A 327 0.30 -11.73 -19.57
N GLY A 328 0.94 -11.56 -18.40
CA GLY A 328 1.00 -12.56 -17.33
C GLY A 328 -0.20 -12.53 -16.39
N LEU A 329 0.03 -12.98 -15.14
CA LEU A 329 -1.05 -13.23 -14.17
C LEU A 329 -1.83 -11.96 -13.84
N TRP A 330 -1.15 -10.85 -13.57
CA TRP A 330 -1.85 -9.61 -13.22
C TRP A 330 -2.78 -9.16 -14.35
N ASP A 331 -2.29 -9.15 -15.58
CA ASP A 331 -3.10 -8.84 -16.77
C ASP A 331 -4.25 -9.83 -16.97
N SER A 332 -4.08 -11.11 -16.60
CA SER A 332 -5.14 -12.12 -16.58
C SER A 332 -6.25 -11.79 -15.59
N LEU A 333 -5.88 -11.35 -14.38
CA LEU A 333 -6.85 -10.91 -13.36
C LEU A 333 -7.58 -9.64 -13.80
N LEU A 334 -6.88 -8.69 -14.42
CA LEU A 334 -7.47 -7.43 -14.92
C LEU A 334 -8.40 -7.66 -16.12
N ALA A 335 -8.08 -8.63 -16.99
CA ALA A 335 -8.91 -9.01 -18.13
C ALA A 335 -10.28 -9.58 -17.71
N GLU A 336 -10.43 -10.05 -16.47
CA GLU A 336 -11.73 -10.44 -15.92
C GLU A 336 -12.64 -9.23 -15.59
N GLY A 337 -12.11 -8.00 -15.68
CA GLY A 337 -12.85 -6.78 -15.34
C GLY A 337 -13.09 -6.63 -13.83
N LYS A 338 -12.25 -7.26 -13.01
CA LYS A 338 -12.33 -7.26 -11.55
C LYS A 338 -11.10 -6.56 -10.93
N PRO A 339 -11.27 -5.82 -9.82
CA PRO A 339 -10.16 -5.23 -9.07
C PRO A 339 -9.13 -6.25 -8.60
N TRP A 340 -7.85 -5.98 -8.81
CA TRP A 340 -6.72 -6.61 -8.13
C TRP A 340 -5.50 -5.69 -8.29
N TRP A 341 -5.09 -5.08 -7.19
CA TRP A 341 -4.16 -3.95 -7.20
C TRP A 341 -2.73 -4.35 -6.90
N ILE A 342 -1.78 -3.57 -7.42
CA ILE A 342 -0.39 -3.67 -7.01
C ILE A 342 -0.05 -2.57 -6.01
N THR A 343 0.89 -2.90 -5.12
CA THR A 343 1.50 -2.04 -4.11
C THR A 343 3.01 -2.29 -4.05
N ALA A 344 3.75 -1.48 -3.30
CA ALA A 344 5.17 -1.65 -3.03
C ALA A 344 5.45 -1.31 -1.56
N ASN A 345 6.38 -2.02 -0.95
CA ASN A 345 6.72 -1.83 0.45
C ASN A 345 8.24 -2.00 0.67
N SER A 346 8.70 -1.77 1.90
CA SER A 346 10.12 -1.95 2.26
C SER A 346 10.42 -3.34 2.82
N ASP A 347 9.42 -4.02 3.39
CA ASP A 347 9.55 -5.20 4.24
C ASP A 347 10.66 -5.00 5.29
N SER A 348 10.65 -3.82 5.91
CA SER A 348 11.78 -3.34 6.70
C SER A 348 11.86 -4.03 8.05
N HIS A 349 12.87 -4.88 8.22
CA HIS A 349 13.23 -5.56 9.46
C HIS A 349 14.61 -5.12 9.96
N ASN A 350 15.59 -5.18 9.05
CA ASN A 350 17.01 -4.97 9.30
C ASN A 350 17.62 -4.22 8.11
N VAL A 351 18.04 -2.98 8.35
CA VAL A 351 18.37 -2.05 7.27
C VAL A 351 19.84 -2.16 6.88
N TYR A 352 20.08 -2.32 5.58
CA TYR A 352 21.39 -2.25 4.94
C TYR A 352 22.09 -0.95 5.32
N THR A 353 23.36 -1.07 5.71
CA THR A 353 24.24 0.01 6.20
C THR A 353 23.89 0.65 7.53
N ASP A 354 22.87 0.16 8.23
CA ASP A 354 22.58 0.63 9.58
C ASP A 354 23.63 0.12 10.58
N THR A 355 23.74 0.81 11.72
CA THR A 355 24.72 0.46 12.77
C THR A 355 24.07 -0.14 14.01
N ALA A 356 22.75 -0.23 14.08
CA ALA A 356 22.06 -0.84 15.20
C ALA A 356 22.15 -2.35 15.13
N LYS A 357 22.32 -2.97 16.29
CA LYS A 357 22.18 -4.41 16.52
C LYS A 357 20.89 -4.67 17.30
N ARG A 358 20.23 -5.78 16.97
CA ARG A 358 19.07 -6.28 17.69
C ARG A 358 19.42 -6.60 19.15
N GLY A 359 18.77 -5.89 20.07
CA GLY A 359 18.78 -6.14 21.50
C GLY A 359 20.14 -6.13 22.21
N GLY A 360 20.09 -6.14 23.54
CA GLY A 360 21.21 -6.46 24.42
C GLY A 360 21.25 -7.95 24.79
N PRO A 361 22.25 -8.39 25.59
CA PRO A 361 22.39 -9.79 26.03
C PRO A 361 21.14 -10.40 26.70
N GLU A 362 20.28 -9.55 27.28
CA GLU A 362 19.05 -9.94 27.99
C GLU A 362 17.82 -10.06 27.07
N SER A 363 17.98 -9.99 25.74
CA SER A 363 16.88 -10.10 24.78
C SER A 363 16.32 -11.52 24.71
N ASP A 364 15.06 -11.71 25.12
CA ASP A 364 14.34 -12.98 24.99
C ASP A 364 12.97 -12.73 24.34
N TYR A 365 12.88 -13.03 23.04
CA TYR A 365 11.63 -12.87 22.29
C TYR A 365 10.55 -13.84 22.77
N LEU A 366 10.90 -15.11 23.00
CA LEU A 366 9.91 -16.14 23.33
C LEU A 366 9.27 -15.88 24.69
N ALA A 367 10.03 -15.38 25.66
CA ALA A 367 9.49 -15.01 26.97
C ALA A 367 8.70 -13.70 26.93
N ASN A 368 9.13 -12.72 26.13
CA ASN A 368 8.63 -11.35 26.24
C ASN A 368 7.70 -10.91 25.11
N GLY A 369 7.61 -11.65 24.00
CA GLY A 369 6.92 -11.23 22.78
C GLY A 369 7.53 -10.00 22.12
N LYS A 370 8.77 -9.65 22.48
CA LYS A 370 9.57 -8.60 21.86
C LYS A 370 11.05 -8.80 22.17
N HIS A 371 11.89 -8.31 21.27
CA HIS A 371 13.30 -8.08 21.56
C HIS A 371 13.48 -6.84 22.44
N THR A 372 14.58 -6.81 23.20
CA THR A 372 15.00 -5.56 23.84
C THR A 372 15.38 -4.52 22.80
N ASP A 373 15.27 -3.26 23.21
CA ASP A 373 15.63 -2.09 22.44
C ASP A 373 16.97 -2.25 21.68
N PRO A 374 17.04 -1.81 20.42
CA PRO A 374 18.27 -1.90 19.64
C PRO A 374 19.39 -1.06 20.26
N VAL A 375 20.61 -1.58 20.19
CA VAL A 375 21.83 -0.95 20.71
C VAL A 375 22.82 -0.65 19.59
N TYR A 376 23.73 0.29 19.82
CA TYR A 376 24.78 0.60 18.86
C TYR A 376 25.74 -0.60 18.68
N GLY A 377 25.87 -1.07 17.44
CA GLY A 377 26.68 -2.24 17.06
C GLY A 377 28.15 -1.95 16.78
N GLY A 378 28.58 -0.67 16.76
CA GLY A 378 29.99 -0.30 16.57
C GLY A 378 30.51 -0.37 15.14
N LYS A 379 29.68 -0.78 14.17
CA LYS A 379 30.02 -0.93 12.76
C LYS A 379 28.78 -0.87 11.88
N ILE A 380 28.99 -0.61 10.60
CA ILE A 380 27.98 -0.72 9.55
C ILE A 380 27.70 -2.21 9.29
N ASP A 381 26.42 -2.57 9.13
CA ASP A 381 26.02 -3.92 8.70
C ASP A 381 25.75 -3.96 7.19
N LEU A 382 26.59 -4.68 6.46
CA LEU A 382 26.45 -4.90 5.02
C LEU A 382 25.76 -6.23 4.68
N THR A 383 25.38 -7.01 5.71
CA THR A 383 24.78 -8.34 5.52
C THR A 383 23.26 -8.33 5.46
N GLU A 384 22.66 -7.15 5.68
CA GLU A 384 21.22 -6.94 5.69
C GLU A 384 20.70 -6.52 4.31
N GLY A 385 19.43 -6.84 4.03
CA GLY A 385 18.81 -6.71 2.71
C GLY A 385 17.81 -5.57 2.57
N ASP A 386 17.55 -4.78 3.62
CA ASP A 386 16.39 -3.89 3.63
C ASP A 386 16.80 -2.43 3.48
N TYR A 387 15.85 -1.61 3.04
CA TYR A 387 15.91 -0.17 3.20
C TYR A 387 14.92 0.26 4.29
N TRP A 388 15.10 1.48 4.82
CA TRP A 388 14.08 2.09 5.67
C TRP A 388 12.77 2.29 4.90
N PRO A 389 11.61 2.34 5.58
CA PRO A 389 10.34 2.66 4.94
C PRO A 389 10.42 3.97 4.15
N GLY A 390 10.02 3.93 2.88
CA GLY A 390 10.03 5.08 1.97
C GLY A 390 11.39 5.52 1.45
N GLN A 391 12.50 4.93 1.92
CA GLN A 391 13.84 5.27 1.44
C GLN A 391 14.01 4.90 -0.02
N TYR A 392 13.48 3.75 -0.43
CA TYR A 392 13.59 3.23 -1.80
C TYR A 392 12.21 3.00 -2.44
N SER A 393 11.40 2.11 -1.87
CA SER A 393 10.06 1.75 -2.37
C SER A 393 8.97 2.63 -1.76
N ARG A 394 7.97 3.03 -2.56
CA ARG A 394 6.80 3.78 -2.08
C ARG A 394 5.50 3.37 -2.79
N THR A 395 4.43 3.29 -2.02
CA THR A 395 3.06 3.21 -2.52
C THR A 395 2.37 4.56 -2.43
N HIS A 396 1.94 5.13 -3.56
CA HIS A 396 1.22 6.41 -3.60
C HIS A 396 -0.26 6.18 -3.76
N VAL A 397 -1.06 6.68 -2.82
CA VAL A 397 -2.51 6.50 -2.78
C VAL A 397 -3.22 7.81 -3.06
N GLY A 398 -4.07 7.84 -4.06
CA GLY A 398 -5.00 8.94 -4.32
C GLY A 398 -6.11 8.93 -3.29
N ALA A 399 -6.01 9.79 -2.29
CA ALA A 399 -6.93 9.89 -1.16
C ALA A 399 -7.83 11.14 -1.27
N ASP A 400 -9.00 11.05 -0.65
CA ASP A 400 -9.98 12.14 -0.58
C ASP A 400 -9.74 13.13 0.59
N GLY A 401 -8.63 12.93 1.30
CA GLY A 401 -8.20 13.71 2.46
C GLY A 401 -7.09 12.99 3.20
N PHE A 402 -6.58 13.61 4.26
CA PHE A 402 -5.56 13.04 5.12
C PHE A 402 -6.20 12.32 6.32
N THR A 403 -6.75 11.12 6.08
CA THR A 403 -7.34 10.29 7.15
C THR A 403 -7.10 8.81 6.89
N TYR A 404 -7.13 8.01 7.96
CA TYR A 404 -7.06 6.54 7.87
C TYR A 404 -8.08 5.97 6.88
N ALA A 405 -9.33 6.42 6.95
CA ALA A 405 -10.39 5.98 6.04
C ALA A 405 -10.10 6.37 4.59
N ALA A 406 -9.61 7.58 4.33
CA ALA A 406 -9.32 8.06 2.98
C ALA A 406 -8.18 7.26 2.30
N VAL A 407 -7.14 6.89 3.06
CA VAL A 407 -6.07 6.00 2.57
C VAL A 407 -6.64 4.63 2.23
N MET A 408 -7.39 4.00 3.15
CA MET A 408 -7.97 2.67 2.93
C MET A 408 -8.94 2.65 1.74
N ASP A 409 -9.80 3.66 1.61
CA ASP A 409 -10.71 3.80 0.47
C ASP A 409 -9.94 4.05 -0.84
N GLY A 410 -8.83 4.81 -0.79
CA GLY A 410 -7.93 5.01 -1.93
C GLY A 410 -7.29 3.72 -2.43
N ILE A 411 -6.75 2.91 -1.52
CA ILE A 411 -6.16 1.60 -1.82
C ILE A 411 -7.23 0.68 -2.40
N ARG A 412 -8.40 0.57 -1.75
CA ARG A 412 -9.49 -0.30 -2.21
C ARG A 412 -10.03 0.09 -3.57
N ALA A 413 -10.10 1.40 -3.86
CA ALA A 413 -10.50 1.91 -5.16
C ALA A 413 -9.42 1.70 -6.25
N GLY A 414 -8.21 1.26 -5.90
CA GLY A 414 -7.12 1.06 -6.84
C GLY A 414 -6.49 2.36 -7.33
N ARG A 415 -6.69 3.47 -6.61
CA ARG A 415 -6.07 4.78 -6.89
C ARG A 415 -4.61 4.74 -6.45
N VAL A 416 -3.82 3.87 -7.07
CA VAL A 416 -2.46 3.55 -6.63
C VAL A 416 -1.48 3.59 -7.81
N TRP A 417 -0.32 4.19 -7.57
CA TRP A 417 0.90 3.97 -8.33
C TRP A 417 2.06 3.78 -7.37
N VAL A 418 3.10 3.12 -7.81
CA VAL A 418 4.25 2.74 -6.99
C VAL A 418 5.54 3.11 -7.70
N ASP A 419 6.58 3.43 -6.96
CA ASP A 419 7.89 3.73 -7.54
C ASP A 419 9.07 3.28 -6.68
N HIS A 420 10.19 3.08 -7.37
CA HIS A 420 11.50 2.85 -6.80
C HIS A 420 12.39 4.09 -6.92
N GLY A 421 13.17 4.34 -5.88
CA GLY A 421 14.26 5.32 -5.87
C GLY A 421 13.83 6.77 -6.12
N GLN A 422 12.56 7.08 -5.88
CA GLN A 422 11.97 8.39 -6.16
C GLN A 422 12.07 8.82 -7.62
N LEU A 423 11.95 7.86 -8.55
CA LEU A 423 12.09 8.09 -9.99
C LEU A 423 11.20 9.23 -10.51
N ILE A 424 9.98 9.33 -9.98
CA ILE A 424 9.05 10.41 -10.26
C ILE A 424 8.52 11.03 -8.96
N SER A 425 8.13 12.30 -9.04
CA SER A 425 7.55 13.05 -7.93
C SER A 425 6.02 13.09 -7.96
N GLY A 426 5.39 12.64 -9.04
CA GLY A 426 3.94 12.60 -9.14
C GLY A 426 3.44 12.09 -10.48
N LEU A 427 2.23 11.55 -10.47
CA LEU A 427 1.55 10.96 -11.62
C LEU A 427 0.06 11.32 -11.61
N ASP A 428 -0.43 12.00 -12.64
CA ASP A 428 -1.88 12.18 -12.91
C ASP A 428 -2.24 11.46 -14.21
N VAL A 429 -3.19 10.53 -14.13
CA VAL A 429 -3.63 9.70 -15.26
C VAL A 429 -5.09 9.97 -15.52
N ARG A 430 -5.45 10.36 -16.74
CA ARG A 430 -6.84 10.60 -17.13
C ARG A 430 -7.14 9.90 -18.44
N VAL A 431 -8.12 9.00 -18.41
CA VAL A 431 -8.73 8.45 -19.62
C VAL A 431 -10.04 9.17 -19.85
N SER A 432 -10.21 9.80 -21.00
CA SER A 432 -11.33 10.68 -21.32
C SER A 432 -12.05 10.29 -22.62
N GLY A 433 -13.37 10.47 -22.64
CA GLY A 433 -14.22 10.28 -23.82
C GLY A 433 -15.43 11.21 -23.76
N GLY A 434 -15.48 12.18 -24.69
CA GLY A 434 -16.44 13.28 -24.61
C GLY A 434 -16.19 14.15 -23.38
N SER A 435 -17.21 14.39 -22.55
CA SER A 435 -17.11 15.17 -21.31
C SER A 435 -16.80 14.34 -20.06
N ARG A 436 -16.70 13.01 -20.19
CA ARG A 436 -16.43 12.08 -19.09
C ARG A 436 -14.96 11.68 -19.05
N TRP A 437 -14.47 11.41 -17.85
CA TRP A 437 -13.13 10.87 -17.63
C TRP A 437 -13.08 9.96 -16.40
N ALA A 438 -12.06 9.09 -16.34
CA ALA A 438 -11.72 8.25 -15.19
C ALA A 438 -10.20 8.26 -14.97
N THR A 439 -9.77 7.88 -13.76
CA THR A 439 -8.35 7.72 -13.38
C THR A 439 -8.10 6.32 -12.81
N LEU A 440 -6.89 6.10 -12.26
CA LEU A 440 -6.39 4.84 -11.71
C LEU A 440 -7.42 4.12 -10.84
N GLY A 441 -7.59 2.83 -11.09
CA GLY A 441 -8.58 1.95 -10.46
C GLY A 441 -10.03 2.15 -10.93
N GLY A 442 -10.31 3.25 -11.62
CA GLY A 442 -11.64 3.60 -12.13
C GLY A 442 -11.97 2.99 -13.50
N ALA A 443 -13.24 3.15 -13.90
CA ALA A 443 -13.75 2.71 -15.20
C ALA A 443 -14.44 3.86 -15.93
N LEU A 444 -13.98 4.16 -17.15
CA LEU A 444 -14.63 5.11 -18.05
C LEU A 444 -15.70 4.39 -18.87
N HIS A 445 -16.96 4.73 -18.65
CA HIS A 445 -18.05 4.31 -19.52
C HIS A 445 -18.20 5.24 -20.72
N VAL A 446 -18.28 4.70 -21.93
CA VAL A 446 -18.45 5.47 -23.18
C VAL A 446 -19.50 4.84 -24.08
N LYS A 447 -20.00 5.59 -25.07
CA LYS A 447 -20.79 4.98 -26.14
C LYS A 447 -19.86 4.12 -27.00
N LYS A 448 -20.36 3.00 -27.52
CA LYS A 448 -19.65 2.22 -28.55
C LYS A 448 -19.17 3.12 -29.70
N GLY A 449 -17.91 2.96 -30.12
CA GLY A 449 -17.28 3.75 -31.17
C GLY A 449 -16.79 5.14 -30.73
N ALA A 450 -16.97 5.52 -29.46
CA ALA A 450 -16.46 6.79 -28.95
C ALA A 450 -14.92 6.82 -29.02
N LYS A 451 -14.38 7.97 -29.43
CA LYS A 451 -12.95 8.23 -29.37
C LYS A 451 -12.53 8.45 -27.92
N VAL A 452 -11.56 7.66 -27.46
CA VAL A 452 -11.02 7.75 -26.11
C VAL A 452 -9.56 8.19 -26.15
N THR A 453 -9.16 9.03 -25.21
CA THR A 453 -7.81 9.56 -25.10
C THR A 453 -7.30 9.40 -23.67
N LEU A 454 -6.12 8.80 -23.54
CA LEU A 454 -5.33 8.79 -22.33
C LEU A 454 -4.44 10.03 -22.32
N THR A 455 -4.50 10.80 -21.24
CA THR A 455 -3.57 11.87 -20.90
C THR A 455 -2.84 11.50 -19.63
N VAL A 456 -1.51 11.61 -19.64
CA VAL A 456 -0.65 11.37 -18.49
C VAL A 456 0.15 12.63 -18.22
N GLU A 457 0.11 13.14 -17.00
CA GLU A 457 1.01 14.17 -16.52
C GLU A 457 1.96 13.55 -15.50
N VAL A 458 3.26 13.64 -15.78
CA VAL A 458 4.31 13.14 -14.89
C VAL A 458 5.08 14.34 -14.34
N ALA A 459 5.16 14.44 -13.01
CA ALA A 459 6.10 15.31 -12.35
C ALA A 459 7.43 14.56 -12.18
N LEU A 460 8.47 15.04 -12.86
CA LEU A 460 9.81 14.46 -12.84
C LEU A 460 10.49 14.75 -11.50
N ALA A 461 11.45 13.91 -11.12
CA ALA A 461 12.25 14.13 -9.93
C ALA A 461 12.94 15.51 -9.98
N GLY A 462 12.74 16.31 -8.94
CA GLY A 462 13.29 17.66 -8.82
C GLY A 462 14.43 17.78 -7.80
N ALA A 463 14.81 16.67 -7.15
CA ALA A 463 15.80 16.64 -6.09
C ALA A 463 16.54 15.29 -6.07
N PRO A 464 17.72 15.24 -5.44
CA PRO A 464 18.40 13.97 -5.21
C PRO A 464 17.52 13.01 -4.40
N ASN A 465 17.53 11.74 -4.78
CA ASN A 465 16.97 10.65 -3.99
C ASN A 465 17.91 10.28 -2.82
N TRP A 466 17.58 9.22 -2.10
CA TRP A 466 18.35 8.78 -0.92
C TRP A 466 19.69 8.10 -1.24
N ALA A 467 19.99 7.86 -2.52
CA ALA A 467 21.34 7.53 -2.99
C ALA A 467 22.15 8.75 -3.45
N GLY A 468 21.59 9.95 -3.35
CA GLY A 468 22.32 11.21 -3.54
C GLY A 468 22.37 11.73 -4.97
N PHE A 469 21.59 11.17 -5.90
CA PHE A 469 21.50 11.66 -7.29
C PHE A 469 20.05 11.97 -7.67
N VAL A 470 19.86 12.86 -8.66
CA VAL A 470 18.53 13.13 -9.22
C VAL A 470 18.21 12.04 -10.24
N PRO A 471 17.25 11.12 -9.96
CA PRO A 471 16.91 10.08 -10.93
C PRO A 471 16.27 10.70 -12.17
N GLN A 472 16.49 10.10 -13.33
CA GLN A 472 15.96 10.58 -14.60
C GLN A 472 15.00 9.56 -15.17
N LEU A 473 13.74 9.96 -15.38
CA LEU A 473 12.80 9.15 -16.12
C LEU A 473 13.17 9.19 -17.60
N ALA A 474 13.50 8.03 -18.19
CA ALA A 474 13.87 7.93 -19.60
C ALA A 474 12.70 7.50 -20.48
N ARG A 475 11.84 6.59 -20.00
CA ARG A 475 10.75 6.03 -20.81
C ARG A 475 9.47 5.83 -20.02
N VAL A 476 8.33 6.04 -20.67
CA VAL A 476 6.99 5.65 -20.18
C VAL A 476 6.29 4.78 -21.22
N ASP A 477 5.86 3.61 -20.78
CA ASP A 477 5.11 2.64 -21.58
C ASP A 477 3.62 2.70 -21.26
N VAL A 478 2.80 2.67 -22.31
CA VAL A 478 1.36 2.44 -22.24
C VAL A 478 1.10 0.97 -22.57
N ILE A 479 0.57 0.24 -21.60
CA ILE A 479 0.17 -1.15 -21.75
C ILE A 479 -1.35 -1.20 -21.85
N ARG A 480 -1.85 -1.98 -22.80
CA ARG A 480 -3.29 -2.16 -23.05
C ARG A 480 -3.59 -3.64 -23.18
N GLY A 481 -4.67 -4.08 -22.54
CA GLY A 481 -5.26 -5.41 -22.72
C GLY A 481 -6.78 -5.35 -22.87
N ASP A 482 -7.37 -6.46 -23.32
CA ASP A 482 -8.80 -6.59 -23.49
C ASP A 482 -9.44 -7.07 -22.19
N VAL A 483 -10.66 -6.62 -21.91
CA VAL A 483 -11.48 -7.23 -20.86
C VAL A 483 -12.30 -8.35 -21.50
N THR A 484 -11.92 -9.58 -21.20
CA THR A 484 -12.52 -10.82 -21.73
C THR A 484 -13.55 -11.43 -20.79
N GLY A 485 -13.62 -10.96 -19.54
CA GLY A 485 -14.47 -11.53 -18.50
C GLY A 485 -13.82 -12.72 -17.80
N THR A 486 -14.55 -13.32 -16.86
CA THR A 486 -14.08 -14.42 -16.00
C THR A 486 -13.54 -15.59 -16.83
N VAL A 487 -12.35 -16.08 -16.46
CA VAL A 487 -11.74 -17.27 -17.05
C VAL A 487 -12.51 -18.54 -16.69
N SER A 488 -12.57 -19.52 -17.59
CA SER A 488 -13.17 -20.83 -17.31
C SER A 488 -12.27 -21.71 -16.45
N ASP A 489 -10.96 -21.65 -16.70
CA ASP A 489 -9.94 -22.31 -15.91
C ASP A 489 -9.34 -21.30 -14.91
N LYS A 490 -9.54 -21.55 -13.61
CA LYS A 490 -9.08 -20.66 -12.54
C LYS A 490 -7.56 -20.60 -12.42
N ASP A 491 -6.85 -21.55 -13.00
CA ASP A 491 -5.39 -21.56 -13.09
C ASP A 491 -4.84 -20.78 -14.28
N THR A 492 -5.71 -20.18 -15.10
CA THR A 492 -5.25 -19.29 -16.19
C THR A 492 -4.46 -18.11 -15.62
N PHE A 493 -3.19 -17.99 -16.02
CA PHE A 493 -2.33 -16.87 -15.64
C PHE A 493 -1.82 -16.07 -16.83
N THR A 494 -2.49 -16.15 -17.98
CA THR A 494 -2.13 -15.37 -19.17
C THR A 494 -3.28 -14.50 -19.67
N ALA A 495 -2.94 -13.41 -20.36
CA ALA A 495 -3.83 -12.46 -21.03
C ALA A 495 -3.26 -12.13 -22.42
N PRO A 496 -3.57 -12.94 -23.45
CA PRO A 496 -2.90 -12.86 -24.76
C PRO A 496 -3.06 -11.54 -25.53
N THR A 497 -4.00 -10.69 -25.13
CA THR A 497 -4.26 -9.40 -25.78
C THR A 497 -3.49 -8.24 -25.16
N ALA A 498 -2.93 -8.44 -23.95
CA ALA A 498 -2.16 -7.43 -23.26
C ALA A 498 -0.80 -7.24 -23.92
N LYS A 499 -0.43 -5.99 -24.22
CA LYS A 499 0.88 -5.63 -24.77
C LYS A 499 1.21 -4.16 -24.55
N VAL A 500 2.49 -3.82 -24.66
CA VAL A 500 2.95 -2.44 -24.80
C VAL A 500 2.48 -1.91 -26.15
N VAL A 501 1.58 -0.93 -26.14
CA VAL A 501 1.00 -0.34 -27.36
C VAL A 501 1.67 0.96 -27.75
N LYS A 502 2.39 1.60 -26.82
CA LYS A 502 3.14 2.82 -27.08
C LYS A 502 4.22 3.02 -26.01
N SER A 503 5.42 3.36 -26.45
CA SER A 503 6.48 3.90 -25.59
C SER A 503 6.74 5.36 -25.92
N TYR A 504 6.97 6.16 -24.89
CA TYR A 504 7.36 7.56 -24.97
C TYR A 504 8.74 7.74 -24.36
N GLU A 505 9.67 8.25 -25.14
CA GLU A 505 10.95 8.74 -24.62
C GLU A 505 10.76 10.08 -23.92
N VAL A 506 11.41 10.25 -22.78
CA VAL A 506 11.33 11.44 -21.93
C VAL A 506 12.68 12.14 -22.00
N GLY A 507 12.80 13.12 -22.92
CA GLY A 507 14.02 13.91 -23.09
C GLY A 507 14.16 15.10 -22.12
N LYS A 508 13.38 15.12 -21.03
CA LYS A 508 13.35 16.24 -20.06
C LYS A 508 13.79 15.73 -18.70
N SER A 509 14.63 16.49 -18.01
CA SER A 509 15.21 16.09 -16.72
C SER A 509 14.46 16.61 -15.49
N THR A 510 13.67 17.68 -15.60
CA THR A 510 12.99 18.32 -14.44
C THR A 510 11.62 18.89 -14.81
N GLY A 511 10.81 19.21 -13.81
CA GLY A 511 9.48 19.80 -13.99
C GLY A 511 8.45 18.77 -14.43
N ARG A 512 7.55 19.13 -15.34
CA ARG A 512 6.46 18.23 -15.80
C ARG A 512 6.58 17.84 -17.26
N VAL A 513 6.10 16.64 -17.58
CA VAL A 513 5.92 16.12 -18.94
C VAL A 513 4.48 15.65 -19.11
N ARG A 514 3.87 16.03 -20.24
CA ARG A 514 2.52 15.59 -20.60
C ARG A 514 2.59 14.64 -21.79
N LEU A 515 2.07 13.44 -21.62
CA LEU A 515 1.97 12.42 -22.65
C LEU A 515 0.49 12.24 -23.03
N THR A 516 0.23 11.93 -24.30
CA THR A 516 -1.13 11.71 -24.79
C THR A 516 -1.15 10.55 -25.77
N TYR A 517 -2.04 9.58 -25.52
CA TYR A 517 -2.24 8.40 -26.34
C TYR A 517 -3.71 8.32 -26.76
N SER A 518 -3.94 8.25 -28.08
CA SER A 518 -5.28 8.02 -28.62
C SER A 518 -5.57 6.52 -28.62
N LEU A 519 -6.55 6.10 -27.82
CA LEU A 519 -7.05 4.72 -27.85
C LEU A 519 -7.89 4.46 -29.11
N GLY A 520 -8.26 5.52 -29.84
CA GLY A 520 -9.13 5.45 -31.00
C GLY A 520 -10.60 5.21 -30.62
N PRO A 521 -11.45 4.86 -31.60
CA PRO A 521 -12.78 4.35 -31.36
C PRO A 521 -12.72 3.07 -30.51
N VAL A 522 -13.47 3.03 -29.41
CA VAL A 522 -13.53 1.86 -28.53
C VAL A 522 -14.86 1.14 -28.72
N ASP A 523 -14.79 -0.07 -29.27
CA ASP A 523 -15.98 -0.91 -29.56
C ASP A 523 -16.13 -2.13 -28.65
N ARG A 524 -15.09 -2.41 -27.85
CA ARG A 524 -15.04 -3.51 -26.89
C ARG A 524 -14.36 -3.08 -25.58
N PRO A 525 -14.75 -3.66 -24.43
CA PRO A 525 -14.09 -3.43 -23.14
C PRO A 525 -12.57 -3.66 -23.17
N LEU A 526 -11.83 -2.76 -22.52
CA LEU A 526 -10.37 -2.82 -22.42
C LEU A 526 -9.91 -2.19 -21.10
N TYR A 527 -8.64 -2.37 -20.77
CA TYR A 527 -7.95 -1.59 -19.74
C TYR A 527 -6.64 -1.02 -20.28
N VAL A 528 -6.17 0.05 -19.64
CA VAL A 528 -4.84 0.63 -19.86
C VAL A 528 -4.12 0.79 -18.53
N ARG A 529 -2.83 0.45 -18.49
CA ARG A 529 -1.95 0.68 -17.34
C ARG A 529 -0.62 1.23 -17.81
N LEU A 530 0.14 1.81 -16.89
CA LEU A 530 1.41 2.46 -17.19
C LEU A 530 2.54 1.81 -16.41
N ARG A 531 3.74 1.89 -17.00
CA ARG A 531 5.00 1.79 -16.28
C ARG A 531 5.99 2.78 -16.86
N GLY A 532 7.03 3.11 -16.11
CA GLY A 532 8.17 3.86 -16.64
C GLY A 532 9.47 3.46 -15.96
N THR A 533 10.58 3.84 -16.58
CA THR A 533 11.93 3.41 -16.20
C THR A 533 12.96 4.51 -16.41
N ASP A 534 14.05 4.44 -15.66
CA ASP A 534 15.28 5.19 -15.92
C ASP A 534 16.03 4.72 -17.19
N GLY A 535 15.63 3.59 -17.77
CA GLY A 535 16.16 3.06 -19.02
C GLY A 535 17.50 2.35 -18.91
N ASN A 536 18.04 2.19 -17.69
CA ASN A 536 19.38 1.64 -17.47
C ASN A 536 19.44 0.13 -17.72
N ARG A 537 18.41 -0.61 -17.29
CA ARG A 537 18.32 -2.06 -17.46
C ARG A 537 16.99 -2.44 -18.09
N SER A 538 17.00 -2.75 -19.37
CA SER A 538 15.82 -3.23 -20.09
C SER A 538 16.15 -4.46 -20.94
N ALA A 539 15.16 -5.32 -21.14
CA ALA A 539 15.26 -6.51 -21.99
C ALA A 539 13.95 -6.73 -22.75
N THR A 540 13.94 -7.67 -23.69
CA THR A 540 12.67 -8.16 -24.23
C THR A 540 11.89 -8.84 -23.10
N GLY A 541 10.62 -8.49 -22.91
CA GLY A 541 9.79 -9.09 -21.87
C GLY A 541 9.56 -10.59 -22.13
N LEU A 542 9.19 -11.31 -21.06
CA LEU A 542 9.13 -12.78 -21.08
C LEU A 542 8.23 -13.38 -22.18
N MET A 543 7.15 -12.67 -22.55
CA MET A 543 6.23 -13.11 -23.61
C MET A 543 6.65 -12.68 -25.03
N GLY A 544 7.86 -12.16 -25.18
CA GLY A 544 8.49 -11.82 -26.46
C GLY A 544 8.29 -10.37 -26.90
N ALA A 545 9.09 -9.95 -27.89
CA ALA A 545 9.19 -8.54 -28.30
C ALA A 545 7.91 -7.97 -28.93
N ALA A 546 7.03 -8.83 -29.43
CA ALA A 546 5.72 -8.42 -29.95
C ALA A 546 4.73 -8.01 -28.84
N VAL A 547 4.95 -8.49 -27.61
CA VAL A 547 4.17 -8.16 -26.41
C VAL A 547 4.84 -7.03 -25.64
N ASP A 548 6.15 -7.17 -25.42
CA ASP A 548 6.95 -6.23 -24.66
C ASP A 548 8.37 -6.15 -25.23
N PRO A 549 8.66 -5.16 -26.10
CA PRO A 549 9.95 -5.04 -26.77
C PRO A 549 11.08 -4.54 -25.87
N SER A 550 10.75 -3.90 -24.74
CA SER A 550 11.73 -3.28 -23.85
C SER A 550 11.14 -3.20 -22.43
N GLY A 551 10.94 -4.36 -21.83
CA GLY A 551 10.52 -4.52 -20.44
C GLY A 551 11.68 -4.47 -19.46
N PRO A 552 11.41 -4.64 -18.15
CA PRO A 552 12.47 -4.83 -17.17
C PRO A 552 13.32 -6.05 -17.52
N ALA A 553 14.61 -5.97 -17.26
CA ALA A 553 15.47 -7.15 -17.30
C ALA A 553 15.27 -7.97 -16.01
N ILE A 554 15.46 -9.29 -16.10
CA ILE A 554 15.51 -10.14 -14.91
C ILE A 554 16.70 -9.72 -14.03
N ASP A 555 16.48 -9.61 -12.73
CA ASP A 555 17.55 -9.27 -11.78
C ASP A 555 18.54 -10.44 -11.67
N VAL A 556 19.84 -10.10 -11.70
CA VAL A 556 20.91 -11.08 -11.56
C VAL A 556 21.18 -11.29 -10.08
N VAL A 557 21.20 -12.55 -9.63
CA VAL A 557 21.42 -12.90 -8.23
C VAL A 557 22.80 -12.39 -7.78
N GLY A 558 22.81 -11.55 -6.75
CA GLY A 558 24.03 -10.95 -6.20
C GLY A 558 24.69 -9.89 -7.10
N ASP A 559 24.01 -9.42 -8.15
CA ASP A 559 24.47 -8.35 -9.05
C ASP A 559 23.27 -7.55 -9.60
N ALA A 560 22.45 -7.04 -8.69
CA ALA A 560 21.26 -6.27 -9.00
C ALA A 560 21.18 -5.05 -8.07
N ASP A 561 22.06 -4.07 -8.30
CA ASP A 561 22.04 -2.80 -7.55
C ASP A 561 20.70 -2.05 -7.77
N PRO A 562 19.86 -1.90 -6.73
CA PRO A 562 18.55 -1.29 -6.85
C PRO A 562 18.58 0.16 -7.33
N TRP A 563 19.63 0.92 -7.04
CA TRP A 563 19.72 2.33 -7.42
C TRP A 563 20.08 2.54 -8.89
N SER A 564 20.55 1.49 -9.55
CA SER A 564 20.89 1.50 -10.99
C SER A 564 19.73 1.08 -11.89
N ASP A 565 18.58 0.70 -11.32
CA ASP A 565 17.47 0.08 -12.03
C ASP A 565 16.12 0.47 -11.41
N LEU A 566 15.67 1.67 -11.78
CA LEU A 566 14.49 2.31 -11.23
C LEU A 566 13.30 2.18 -12.17
N TRP A 567 12.15 1.83 -11.57
CA TRP A 567 10.88 1.70 -12.25
C TRP A 567 9.74 2.31 -11.43
N PHE A 568 8.69 2.74 -12.13
CA PHE A 568 7.37 3.01 -11.54
C PHE A 568 6.29 2.25 -12.29
N TYR A 569 5.22 1.86 -11.59
CA TYR A 569 4.05 1.18 -12.18
C TYR A 569 2.77 1.84 -11.66
N SER A 570 1.71 1.85 -12.49
CA SER A 570 0.38 2.31 -12.08
C SER A 570 -0.64 1.18 -12.14
N ASN A 571 -1.63 1.22 -11.27
CA ASN A 571 -2.87 0.45 -11.46
C ASN A 571 -3.58 0.85 -12.77
N PRO A 572 -4.49 0.01 -13.29
CA PRO A 572 -5.14 0.26 -14.57
C PRO A 572 -6.28 1.28 -14.49
N VAL A 573 -6.71 1.76 -15.66
CA VAL A 573 -8.03 2.38 -15.87
C VAL A 573 -8.79 1.53 -16.90
N TRP A 574 -10.02 1.16 -16.59
CA TRP A 574 -10.89 0.46 -17.55
C TRP A 574 -11.60 1.41 -18.48
N VAL A 575 -11.90 0.96 -19.71
CA VAL A 575 -12.77 1.64 -20.67
C VAL A 575 -13.84 0.66 -21.12
N LEU A 576 -15.09 0.99 -20.81
CA LEU A 576 -16.24 0.13 -20.98
C LEU A 576 -17.22 0.77 -21.98
N PRO A 577 -17.22 0.35 -23.25
CA PRO A 577 -18.22 0.78 -24.21
C PRO A 577 -19.57 0.13 -23.90
N SER A 578 -20.61 0.96 -23.89
CA SER A 578 -22.02 0.60 -23.67
C SER A 578 -22.90 1.13 -24.77
#